data_AF-A0A3B9Y243-F1
#
_entry.id   AF-A0A3B9Y243-F1
#
_cell.length_a   1.000
_cell.length_b   1.000
_cell.length_c   1.000
_cell.angle_alpha   90.00
_cell.angle_beta   90.00
_cell.angle_gamma   90.00
#
_symmetry.space_group_name_H-M   'P 1'
#
loop_
_entity.id
_entity.type
_entity.pdbx_description
1 polymer ?
#
loop_
_entity_poly.entity_id
_entity_poly.type
_entity_poly.pdbx_seq_one_letter_code
_entity_poly.pdbx_strand_id
1 'polypeptide(L)' 'MIKTTQMIIRPECIADYATIGVLQARAFGNRVGEPLIVALLRQRRSFDPELSLVAEIDGRIIGHVLFSPHQIRLLDQIV' A
#
# COMPACT_ATOMS: atom_id res chain seq x y z
N MET A 1 -18.63 -11.14 -26.72
CA MET A 1 -17.45 -11.62 -25.98
C MET A 1 -17.36 -10.84 -24.68
N ILE A 2 -17.64 -11.48 -23.54
CA ILE A 2 -17.38 -10.89 -22.21
C ILE A 2 -15.91 -11.16 -21.87
N LYS A 3 -15.12 -10.10 -21.74
CA LYS A 3 -13.71 -10.19 -21.36
C LYS A 3 -13.67 -10.33 -19.84
N THR A 4 -13.25 -11.49 -19.32
CA THR A 4 -13.05 -11.66 -17.87
C THR A 4 -11.79 -10.91 -17.48
N THR A 5 -11.95 -9.81 -16.76
CA THR A 5 -10.84 -9.01 -16.24
C THR A 5 -10.23 -9.73 -15.04
N GLN A 6 -9.01 -10.24 -15.18
CA GLN A 6 -8.30 -10.85 -14.05
C GLN A 6 -7.65 -9.77 -13.19
N MET A 7 -7.91 -9.84 -11.89
CA MET A 7 -7.26 -9.03 -10.87
C MET A 7 -6.16 -9.85 -10.21
N ILE A 8 -4.98 -9.25 -10.04
CA ILE A 8 -3.82 -9.84 -9.37
C ILE A 8 -3.51 -9.01 -8.13
N ILE A 9 -3.22 -9.67 -7.01
CA ILE A 9 -2.67 -9.03 -5.80
C ILE A 9 -1.22 -9.48 -5.68
N ARG A 10 -0.31 -8.52 -5.52
CA ARG A 10 1.14 -8.78 -5.41
C ARG A 10 1.83 -7.74 -4.53
N PRO A 11 3.02 -8.02 -3.99
CA PRO A 11 3.88 -6.99 -3.45
C PRO A 11 4.12 -5.87 -4.46
N GLU A 12 4.23 -4.65 -3.95
CA GLU A 12 4.67 -3.50 -4.73
C GLU A 12 6.15 -3.61 -5.10
N CYS A 13 6.53 -2.98 -6.20
CA CYS A 13 7.93 -2.74 -6.54
C CYS A 13 8.20 -1.24 -6.69
N ILE A 14 9.48 -0.86 -6.79
CA ILE A 14 9.89 0.55 -6.88
C ILE A 14 9.20 1.28 -8.05
N ALA A 15 8.97 0.58 -9.17
CA ALA A 15 8.29 1.15 -10.34
C ALA A 15 6.82 1.55 -10.05
N ASP A 16 6.20 0.94 -9.03
CA ASP A 16 4.82 1.22 -8.65
C ASP A 16 4.68 2.49 -7.79
N TYR A 17 5.76 2.96 -7.14
CA TYR A 17 5.69 3.99 -6.09
C TYR A 17 5.02 5.29 -6.54
N ALA A 18 5.34 5.77 -7.75
CA ALA A 18 4.73 6.98 -8.29
C ALA A 18 3.23 6.79 -8.54
N THR A 19 2.84 5.65 -9.12
CA THR A 19 1.45 5.29 -9.39
C THR A 19 0.64 5.15 -8.09
N ILE A 20 1.23 4.52 -7.08
CA ILE A 20 0.63 4.39 -5.74
C ILE A 20 0.40 5.77 -5.10
N GLY A 21 1.40 6.66 -5.17
CA GLY A 21 1.26 8.02 -4.64
C GLY A 21 0.11 8.79 -5.29
N VAL A 22 -0.01 8.71 -6.63
CA VAL A 22 -1.13 9.32 -7.37
C VAL A 22 -2.47 8.68 -7.00
N LEU A 23 -2.52 7.35 -6.88
CA LEU A 23 -3.72 6.61 -6.50
C LEU A 23 -4.20 7.01 -5.10
N GLN A 24 -3.30 7.05 -4.12
CA GLN A 24 -3.63 7.45 -2.76
C GLN A 24 -4.07 8.90 -2.68
N ALA A 25 -3.34 9.83 -3.32
CA ALA A 25 -3.78 11.22 -3.37
C ALA A 25 -5.22 11.33 -3.89
N ARG A 26 -5.56 10.65 -4.99
CA ARG A 26 -6.92 10.64 -5.54
C ARG A 26 -7.95 10.04 -4.57
N ALA A 27 -7.61 8.94 -3.90
CA ALA A 27 -8.49 8.28 -2.93
C ALA A 27 -8.77 9.13 -1.68
N PHE A 28 -7.82 9.98 -1.29
CA PHE A 28 -7.89 10.83 -0.08
C PHE A 28 -8.08 12.33 -0.40
N GLY A 29 -8.77 12.65 -1.50
CA GLY A 29 -9.17 14.03 -1.80
C GLY A 29 -8.05 14.95 -2.31
N ASN A 30 -7.12 14.41 -3.08
CA ASN A 30 -5.92 15.05 -3.64
C ASN A 30 -4.98 15.67 -2.60
N ARG A 31 -4.95 15.08 -1.40
CA ARG A 31 -4.03 15.47 -0.33
C ARG A 31 -2.73 14.67 -0.43
N VAL A 32 -1.65 15.26 0.07
CA VAL A 32 -0.31 14.66 0.06
C VAL A 32 -0.01 13.83 1.32
N GLY A 33 -0.91 13.82 2.30
CA GLY A 33 -0.69 13.20 3.60
C GLY A 33 -0.44 11.69 3.51
N GLU A 34 -1.36 10.97 2.89
CA GLU A 34 -1.33 9.50 2.76
C GLU A 34 -0.17 9.02 1.90
N PRO A 35 0.11 9.61 0.71
CA PRO A 35 1.33 9.31 -0.03
C PRO A 35 2.62 9.52 0.78
N LEU A 36 2.69 10.61 1.58
CA LEU A 36 3.86 10.91 2.40
C LEU A 36 4.03 9.90 3.54
N ILE A 37 2.94 9.54 4.23
CA ILE A 37 2.97 8.53 5.29
C ILE A 37 3.51 7.21 4.74
N VAL A 38 3.03 6.76 3.58
CA VAL A 38 3.52 5.53 2.96
C VAL A 38 4.99 5.63 2.58
N ALA A 39 5.44 6.74 2.00
CA ALA A 39 6.86 6.95 1.69
C ALA A 39 7.75 6.88 2.95
N LEU A 40 7.30 7.46 4.07
CA LEU A 40 8.00 7.42 5.35
C LEU A 40 8.00 6.01 5.98
N LEU A 41 6.91 5.25 5.85
CA LEU A 41 6.81 3.89 6.37
C LEU A 41 7.80 2.95 5.68
N ARG A 42 8.00 3.08 4.36
CA ARG A 42 8.99 2.29 3.60
C ARG A 42 10.44 2.51 4.04
N GLN A 43 10.73 3.65 4.67
CA GLN A 43 12.07 3.96 5.18
C GLN A 43 12.35 3.36 6.56
N ARG A 44 11.34 2.82 7.24
CA ARG A 44 11.53 2.20 8.56
C ARG A 44 12.26 0.88 8.43
N ARG A 45 13.13 0.57 9.40
CA ARG A 45 13.79 -0.74 9.50
C ARG A 45 12.80 -1.91 9.63
N SER A 46 11.61 -1.65 10.16
CA SER A 46 10.53 -2.62 10.33
C SER A 46 9.62 -2.75 9.09
N PHE A 47 9.96 -2.09 7.98
CA PHE A 47 9.21 -2.23 6.74
C PHE A 47 9.38 -3.64 6.17
N ASP A 48 8.27 -4.29 5.89
CA ASP A 48 8.23 -5.59 5.23
C ASP A 48 7.64 -5.42 3.82
N PRO A 49 8.46 -5.55 2.75
CA PRO A 49 7.99 -5.42 1.38
C PRO A 49 6.92 -6.43 0.99
N GLU A 50 6.88 -7.62 1.62
CA GLU A 50 5.86 -8.64 1.33
C GLU A 50 4.48 -8.24 1.86
N LEU A 51 4.42 -7.28 2.79
CA LEU A 51 3.20 -6.73 3.39
C LEU A 51 2.78 -5.37 2.82
N SER A 52 3.39 -4.94 1.71
CA SER A 52 3.00 -3.75 0.96
C SER A 52 2.47 -4.18 -0.40
N LEU A 53 1.14 -4.23 -0.55
CA LEU A 53 0.46 -4.92 -1.64
C LEU A 53 -0.24 -3.94 -2.57
N VAL A 54 -0.20 -4.25 -3.86
CA VAL A 54 -1.01 -3.61 -4.89
C VAL A 54 -2.03 -4.59 -5.46
N ALA A 55 -3.19 -4.06 -5.80
CA ALA A 55 -4.16 -4.74 -6.66
C ALA A 55 -4.01 -4.20 -8.08
N GLU A 56 -3.81 -5.11 -9.04
CA GLU A 56 -3.56 -4.79 -10.44
C GLU A 56 -4.63 -5.43 -11.34
N ILE A 57 -5.11 -4.68 -12.32
CA ILE A 57 -6.01 -5.13 -13.38
C ILE A 57 -5.44 -4.63 -14.71
N ASP A 58 -5.22 -5.54 -15.68
CA ASP A 58 -4.75 -5.21 -17.03
C ASP A 58 -3.50 -4.29 -17.03
N GLY A 59 -2.53 -4.54 -16.15
CA GLY A 59 -1.31 -3.72 -16.02
C GLY A 59 -1.48 -2.43 -15.22
N ARG A 60 -2.70 -2.13 -14.73
CA ARG A 60 -3.02 -0.91 -14.01
C ARG A 60 -3.24 -1.20 -12.52
N ILE A 61 -2.50 -0.49 -11.68
CA ILE A 61 -2.73 -0.51 -10.24
C ILE A 61 -4.04 0.22 -9.92
N ILE A 62 -4.93 -0.49 -9.25
CA ILE A 62 -6.27 -0.01 -8.85
C ILE A 62 -6.44 0.08 -7.34
N GLY A 63 -5.53 -0.50 -6.55
CA GLY A 63 -5.58 -0.49 -5.09
C GLY A 63 -4.18 -0.63 -4.49
N HIS A 64 -4.00 -0.11 -3.28
CA HIS A 64 -2.78 -0.25 -2.51
C HIS A 64 -3.12 -0.36 -1.02
N VAL A 65 -2.44 -1.29 -0.33
CA VAL A 65 -2.51 -1.45 1.13
C VAL A 65 -1.10 -1.74 1.65
N LEU A 66 -0.72 -1.06 2.74
CA LEU A 66 0.56 -1.26 3.42
C LEU A 66 0.27 -1.60 4.87
N PHE A 67 0.79 -2.75 5.33
CA PHE A 67 0.73 -3.13 6.73
C PHE A 67 2.07 -2.80 7.40
N SER A 68 2.00 -2.13 8.56
CA SER A 68 3.17 -1.85 9.39
C SER A 68 3.00 -2.53 10.74
N PRO A 69 4.04 -3.23 11.26
CA PRO A 69 3.96 -3.81 12.59
C PRO A 69 3.80 -2.73 13.65
N HIS A 70 2.98 -3.01 14.65
CA HIS A 70 2.78 -2.14 15.81
C HIS A 70 2.64 -2.98 17.07
N GLN A 71 3.37 -2.62 18.13
CA GLN A 71 3.17 -3.20 19.45
C GLN A 71 1.98 -2.54 20.12
N ILE A 72 1.15 -3.33 20.77
CA ILE A 72 -0.03 -2.82 21.49
C ILE A 72 0.04 -3.25 22.95
N ARG A 73 -0.54 -2.45 23.85
CA ARG A 73 -0.61 -2.80 25.28
C ARG A 73 -1.96 -3.45 25.55
N LEU A 74 -1.94 -4.64 26.16
CA LEU A 74 -3.12 -5.35 26.62
C LEU A 74 -3.03 -5.56 28.13
N LEU A 75 -3.99 -5.00 28.88
CA LEU A 75 -4.08 -5.13 30.35
C LEU A 75 -2.73 -4.84 31.06
N ASP A 76 -2.13 -3.69 30.73
CA ASP A 76 -0.83 -3.23 31.21
C ASP A 76 0.42 -4.02 30.76
N GLN A 77 0.27 -5.09 29.98
CA GLN A 77 1.38 -5.81 29.36
C GLN A 77 1.59 -5.39 27.91
N ILE A 78 2.85 -5.23 27.48
CA ILE A 78 3.19 -4.99 26.08
C ILE A 78 3.21 -6.35 25.38
N VAL A 79 2.40 -6.50 24.33
CA VAL A 79 2.31 -7.68 23.45
C VAL A 79 2.67 -7.32 22.02
#